data_AF-A0A5E4LJ60-F1
#
_entry.id   AF-A0A5E4LJ60-F1
#
_cell.length_a   1.000
_cell.length_b   1.000
_cell.length_c   1.000
_cell.angle_alpha   90.00
_cell.angle_beta   90.00
_cell.angle_gamma   90.00
#
_symmetry.space_group_name_H-M   'P 1'
#
loop_
_entity.id
_entity.type
_entity.pdbx_description
1 polymer ?
#
loop_
_entity_poly.entity_id
_entity_poly.type
_entity_poly.pdbx_seq_one_letter_code
_entity_poly.pdbx_strand_id
1 'polypeptide(L)'
;MQKMSGIELSFVAAELAPLQGKRIAKIRKTAEGIFLFKIGAGEMLFEPGVRLHLTRQVHQATEAPDGFVALLRKQLEGKTEEKIAQYGTDRILEITTRSKERLAFELFRKGNLIYIGEGGRIISCLQKEEAGGRKIARDEPYAYPPATSFVQKMPEKTAFLVQENEKGEPASFSLDAQKGGKGFPSFSEALDFYYANQKEESAASAAAQQKLGKLQERLESQQKTLAKMEAEQGEAKGKGDAIYQNFDALDSLLSLVRGMKKMGASDEEIEKALWQHKARLKGAQVEVEL
;
A
#
# COMPACT_ATOMS: atom_id res chain seq x y z
N MET A 1 -8.61 -4.87 17.40
CA MET A 1 -8.26 -3.51 17.83
C MET A 1 -9.45 -2.57 17.68
N GLN A 2 -9.89 -1.94 18.78
CA GLN A 2 -10.90 -0.86 18.78
C GLN A 2 -10.41 0.31 17.90
N LYS A 3 -11.33 1.00 17.22
CA LYS A 3 -11.03 2.19 16.40
C LYS A 3 -11.52 3.44 17.10
N MET A 4 -10.77 4.53 16.95
CA MET A 4 -11.15 5.84 17.46
C MET A 4 -12.40 6.38 16.75
N SER A 5 -13.30 6.98 17.54
CA SER A 5 -14.52 7.66 17.14
C SER A 5 -14.32 9.18 16.95
N GLY A 6 -15.34 9.88 16.45
CA GLY A 6 -15.27 11.33 16.20
C GLY A 6 -15.18 12.14 17.50
N ILE A 7 -15.93 11.74 18.53
CA ILE A 7 -15.83 12.37 19.85
C ILE A 7 -14.45 12.12 20.46
N GLU A 8 -13.94 10.90 20.38
CA GLU A 8 -12.61 10.58 20.89
C GLU A 8 -11.51 11.42 20.21
N LEU A 9 -11.65 11.67 18.91
CA LEU A 9 -10.77 12.57 18.18
C LEU A 9 -10.87 14.03 18.68
N SER A 10 -12.02 14.50 19.15
CA SER A 10 -12.16 15.88 19.65
C SER A 10 -11.35 16.09 20.93
N PHE A 11 -11.29 15.09 21.80
CA PHE A 11 -10.43 15.14 23.00
C PHE A 11 -8.96 15.13 22.63
N VAL A 12 -8.56 14.31 21.65
CA VAL A 12 -7.20 14.35 21.11
C VAL A 12 -6.87 15.71 20.49
N ALA A 13 -7.79 16.30 19.72
CA ALA A 13 -7.57 17.59 19.09
C ALA A 13 -7.29 18.68 20.15
N ALA A 14 -7.99 18.65 21.28
CA ALA A 14 -7.72 19.53 22.41
C ALA A 14 -6.33 19.27 23.02
N GLU A 15 -5.91 18.01 23.15
CA GLU A 15 -4.57 17.64 23.64
C GLU A 15 -3.44 18.06 22.68
N LEU A 16 -3.73 18.19 21.39
CA LEU A 16 -2.78 18.65 20.37
C LEU A 16 -2.67 20.18 20.30
N ALA A 17 -3.60 20.94 20.89
CA ALA A 17 -3.59 22.41 20.86
C ALA A 17 -2.25 23.05 21.30
N PRO A 18 -1.50 22.52 22.29
CA PRO A 18 -0.18 23.05 22.65
C PRO A 18 0.89 22.93 21.56
N LEU A 19 0.67 22.10 20.52
CA LEU A 19 1.55 22.01 19.37
C LEU A 19 1.34 23.16 18.38
N GLN A 20 0.21 23.88 18.49
CA GLN A 20 -0.14 24.97 17.58
C GLN A 20 0.99 26.01 17.48
N GLY A 21 1.33 26.39 16.25
CA GLY A 21 2.40 27.36 16.01
C GLY A 21 3.81 26.81 16.18
N LYS A 22 3.99 25.50 16.45
CA LYS A 22 5.31 24.87 16.55
C LYS A 22 5.78 24.34 15.19
N ARG A 23 7.07 24.02 15.11
CA ARG A 23 7.71 23.54 13.88
C ARG A 23 7.52 22.02 13.73
N ILE A 24 7.15 21.57 12.53
CA ILE A 24 7.20 20.16 12.14
C ILE A 24 8.68 19.79 11.98
N ALA A 25 9.24 19.14 12.97
CA ALA A 25 10.66 18.85 13.07
C ALA A 25 11.07 17.59 12.31
N LYS A 26 10.28 16.52 12.41
CA LYS A 26 10.54 15.23 11.75
C LYS A 26 9.24 14.53 11.38
N ILE A 27 9.21 13.88 10.24
CA ILE A 27 8.13 13.00 9.78
C ILE A 27 8.74 11.61 9.57
N ARG A 28 8.23 10.60 10.25
CA ARG A 28 8.74 9.23 10.19
C ARG A 28 7.59 8.25 10.00
N LYS A 29 7.92 7.03 9.62
CA LYS A 29 6.98 5.92 9.49
C LYS A 29 7.61 4.67 10.09
N THR A 30 6.82 3.81 10.74
CA THR A 30 7.26 2.50 11.24
C THR A 30 7.05 1.42 10.17
N ALA A 31 7.61 0.23 10.38
CA ALA A 31 7.40 -0.89 9.46
C ALA A 31 5.91 -1.32 9.38
N GLU A 32 5.17 -1.13 10.47
CA GLU A 32 3.74 -1.44 10.60
C GLU A 32 2.84 -0.36 9.95
N GLY A 33 3.42 0.68 9.36
CA GLY A 33 2.67 1.72 8.66
C GLY A 33 2.17 2.87 9.54
N ILE A 34 2.64 2.95 10.79
CA ILE A 34 2.33 4.06 11.71
C ILE A 34 3.19 5.27 11.33
N PHE A 35 2.56 6.43 11.15
CA PHE A 35 3.24 7.70 10.92
C PHE A 35 3.51 8.42 12.24
N LEU A 36 4.67 9.06 12.33
CA LEU A 36 5.12 9.82 13.50
C LEU A 36 5.49 11.23 13.04
N PHE A 37 4.89 12.24 13.66
CA PHE A 37 5.12 13.65 13.41
C PHE A 37 5.68 14.28 14.68
N LYS A 38 6.97 14.60 14.66
CA LYS A 38 7.61 15.39 15.71
C LYS A 38 7.27 16.85 15.48
N ILE A 39 6.48 17.46 16.34
CA ILE A 39 6.05 18.86 16.23
C ILE A 39 6.43 19.58 17.54
N GLY A 40 7.38 20.51 17.46
CA GLY A 40 8.00 21.09 18.65
C GLY A 40 8.55 20.00 19.58
N ALA A 41 8.12 20.00 20.84
CA ALA A 41 8.49 18.97 21.83
C ALA A 41 7.60 17.72 21.78
N GLY A 42 6.41 17.80 21.17
CA GLY A 42 5.46 16.68 21.10
C GLY A 42 5.77 15.71 19.96
N GLU A 43 5.33 14.47 20.13
CA GLU A 43 5.30 13.45 19.08
C GLU A 43 3.86 13.02 18.87
N MET A 44 3.31 13.33 17.70
CA MET A 44 1.98 12.88 17.29
C MET A 44 2.12 11.61 16.46
N LEU A 45 1.36 10.60 16.83
CA LEU A 45 1.22 9.35 16.10
C LEU A 45 -0.04 9.38 15.25
N PHE A 46 0.03 8.81 14.05
CA PHE A 46 -1.12 8.51 13.21
C PHE A 46 -1.02 7.08 12.68
N GLU A 47 -2.01 6.26 13.02
CA GLU A 47 -2.19 4.92 12.47
C GLU A 47 -3.44 4.94 11.56
N PRO A 48 -3.25 4.85 10.23
CA PRO A 48 -4.34 5.03 9.27
C PRO A 48 -5.57 4.18 9.59
N GLY A 49 -6.72 4.84 9.74
CA GLY A 49 -8.00 4.16 9.92
C GLY A 49 -8.24 3.59 11.33
N VAL A 50 -7.32 3.84 12.26
CA VAL A 50 -7.35 3.31 13.62
C VAL A 50 -7.35 4.45 14.65
N ARG A 51 -6.28 5.27 14.69
CA ARG A 51 -6.07 6.27 15.75
C ARG A 51 -5.14 7.40 15.32
N LEU A 52 -5.25 8.52 16.04
CA LEU A 52 -4.34 9.64 16.00
C LEU A 52 -4.25 10.19 17.42
N HIS A 53 -3.06 10.39 17.98
CA HIS A 53 -2.90 10.97 19.33
C HIS A 53 -1.45 11.37 19.62
N LEU A 54 -1.22 12.10 20.71
CA LEU A 54 0.14 12.27 21.24
C LEU A 54 0.65 10.94 21.78
N THR A 55 1.93 10.67 21.60
CA THR A 55 2.55 9.49 22.19
C THR A 55 3.81 9.85 22.93
N ARG A 56 4.03 9.17 24.06
CA ARG A 56 5.32 9.15 24.77
C ARG A 56 6.07 7.83 24.54
N GLN A 57 5.47 6.90 23.82
CA GLN A 57 6.09 5.63 23.51
C GLN A 57 7.17 5.78 22.45
N VAL A 58 8.20 4.96 22.56
CA VAL A 58 9.23 4.88 21.54
C VAL A 58 8.75 3.95 20.43
N HIS A 59 8.56 4.50 19.24
CA HIS A 59 8.26 3.75 18.03
C HIS A 59 9.51 3.66 17.14
N GLN A 60 9.85 2.44 16.73
CA GLN A 60 10.97 2.21 15.82
C GLN A 60 10.56 2.61 14.40
N ALA A 61 11.19 3.67 13.89
CA ALA A 61 10.98 4.11 12.51
C ALA A 61 11.77 3.23 11.54
N THR A 62 11.25 3.03 10.34
CA THR A 62 12.02 2.42 9.25
C THR A 62 13.16 3.34 8.83
N GLU A 63 14.31 2.76 8.48
CA GLU A 63 15.47 3.49 7.96
C GLU A 63 15.22 3.99 6.53
N ALA A 64 14.41 3.27 5.75
CA ALA A 64 14.08 3.61 4.37
C ALA A 64 12.65 4.19 4.28
N PRO A 65 12.47 5.52 4.10
CA PRO A 65 11.15 6.10 3.89
C PRO A 65 10.61 5.70 2.52
N ASP A 66 9.32 5.35 2.45
CA ASP A 66 8.64 5.22 1.16
C ASP A 66 8.55 6.59 0.45
N GLY A 67 8.23 6.57 -0.85
CA GLY A 67 8.18 7.79 -1.67
C GLY A 67 7.17 8.82 -1.15
N PHE A 68 6.11 8.39 -0.45
CA PHE A 68 5.13 9.27 0.14
C PHE A 68 5.71 10.01 1.36
N VAL A 69 6.34 9.30 2.29
CA VAL A 69 7.03 9.90 3.44
C VAL A 69 8.16 10.81 2.98
N ALA A 70 8.96 10.40 2.00
CA ALA A 70 10.04 11.22 1.45
C ALA A 70 9.52 12.55 0.89
N LEU A 71 8.39 12.53 0.19
CA LEU A 71 7.71 13.74 -0.28
C LEU A 71 7.25 14.62 0.90
N LEU A 72 6.57 14.04 1.90
CA LEU A 72 6.13 14.80 3.07
C LEU A 72 7.30 15.47 3.79
N ARG A 73 8.42 14.76 3.97
CA ARG A 73 9.64 15.32 4.56
C ARG A 73 10.13 16.53 3.78
N LYS A 74 10.34 16.36 2.47
CA LYS A 74 10.81 17.42 1.58
C LYS A 74 9.91 18.66 1.63
N GLN A 75 8.60 18.46 1.75
CA GLN A 75 7.62 19.54 1.65
C GLN A 75 7.27 20.18 2.99
N LEU A 76 7.30 19.44 4.10
CA LEU A 76 6.70 19.88 5.37
C LEU A 76 7.68 19.94 6.54
N GLU A 77 8.78 19.18 6.53
CA GLU A 77 9.78 19.34 7.59
C GLU A 77 10.38 20.74 7.56
N GLY A 78 10.53 21.34 8.73
CA GLY A 78 10.98 22.71 8.89
C GLY A 78 9.87 23.76 8.82
N LYS A 79 8.68 23.42 8.28
CA LYS A 79 7.54 24.34 8.28
C LYS A 79 6.90 24.47 9.66
N THR A 80 6.29 25.62 9.90
CA THR A 80 5.51 25.90 11.10
C THR A 80 4.04 25.64 10.81
N GLU A 81 3.42 24.81 11.64
CA GLU A 81 1.97 24.64 11.61
C GLU A 81 1.27 25.89 12.19
N GLU A 82 0.13 26.25 11.64
CA GLU A 82 -0.70 27.40 12.03
C GLU A 82 -1.92 26.96 12.83
N LYS A 83 -2.48 25.80 12.49
CA LYS A 83 -3.73 25.28 13.06
C LYS A 83 -3.72 23.76 13.05
N ILE A 84 -4.15 23.16 14.16
CA ILE A 84 -4.54 21.76 14.26
C ILE A 84 -5.99 21.72 14.70
N ALA A 85 -6.87 21.12 13.91
CA ALA A 85 -8.28 21.05 14.25
C ALA A 85 -8.97 19.82 13.64
N GLN A 86 -9.99 19.33 14.34
CA GLN A 86 -10.93 18.38 13.76
C GLN A 86 -11.87 19.09 12.77
N TYR A 87 -12.25 18.38 11.72
CA TYR A 87 -13.30 18.83 10.80
C TYR A 87 -14.68 18.34 11.30
N GLY A 88 -15.50 19.28 11.76
CA GLY A 88 -16.84 18.98 12.29
C GLY A 88 -16.78 17.97 13.44
N THR A 89 -17.68 16.98 13.40
CA THR A 89 -17.68 15.81 14.30
C THR A 89 -17.12 14.55 13.62
N ASP A 90 -16.62 14.70 12.39
CA ASP A 90 -16.10 13.58 11.61
C ASP A 90 -14.74 13.13 12.13
N ARG A 91 -14.36 11.91 11.74
CA ARG A 91 -13.05 11.33 12.07
C ARG A 91 -11.96 11.84 11.13
N ILE A 92 -11.82 13.15 11.07
CA ILE A 92 -10.84 13.87 10.25
C ILE A 92 -10.18 14.93 11.10
N LEU A 93 -8.86 14.85 11.23
CA LEU A 93 -8.04 15.92 11.78
C LEU A 93 -7.29 16.59 10.63
N GLU A 94 -7.12 17.90 10.69
CA GLU A 94 -6.37 18.66 9.71
C GLU A 94 -5.28 19.49 10.40
N ILE A 95 -4.07 19.45 9.85
CA ILE A 95 -2.98 20.37 10.18
C ILE A 95 -2.82 21.33 9.01
N THR A 96 -2.94 22.64 9.27
CA THR A 96 -2.66 23.69 8.29
C THR A 96 -1.31 24.32 8.60
N THR A 97 -0.46 24.52 7.61
CA THR A 97 0.82 25.24 7.76
C THR A 97 0.63 26.75 7.58
N ARG A 98 1.59 27.56 8.03
CA ARG A 98 1.58 29.01 7.75
C ARG A 98 1.64 29.34 6.26
N SER A 99 2.18 28.45 5.43
CA SER A 99 2.16 28.51 3.96
C SER A 99 0.84 27.99 3.36
N LYS A 100 -0.22 27.85 4.18
CA LYS A 100 -1.58 27.46 3.78
C LYS A 100 -1.70 26.08 3.13
N GLU A 101 -0.68 25.25 3.22
CA GLU A 101 -0.78 23.83 2.87
C GLU A 101 -1.47 23.07 3.99
N ARG A 102 -2.07 21.94 3.66
CA ARG A 102 -2.85 21.14 4.61
C ARG A 102 -2.45 19.68 4.58
N LEU A 103 -2.43 19.07 5.76
CA LEU A 103 -2.39 17.63 5.95
C LEU A 103 -3.74 17.20 6.53
N ALA A 104 -4.51 16.43 5.76
CA ALA A 104 -5.74 15.82 6.24
C ALA A 104 -5.48 14.36 6.65
N PHE A 105 -5.88 14.04 7.87
CA PHE A 105 -5.77 12.73 8.50
C PHE A 105 -7.18 12.13 8.61
N GLU A 106 -7.51 11.20 7.72
CA GLU A 106 -8.80 10.52 7.73
C GLU A 106 -8.68 9.18 8.47
N LEU A 107 -9.50 8.98 9.52
CA LEU A 107 -9.49 7.76 10.35
C LEU A 107 -10.64 6.78 10.04
N PHE A 108 -11.37 6.98 8.95
CA PHE A 108 -12.42 6.06 8.52
C PHE A 108 -11.92 5.09 7.44
N ARG A 109 -12.67 4.01 7.19
CA ARG A 109 -12.31 2.92 6.25
C ARG A 109 -10.89 2.37 6.54
N LYS A 110 -10.01 2.40 5.54
CA LYS A 110 -8.59 2.02 5.62
C LYS A 110 -7.69 3.14 6.14
N GLY A 111 -8.26 4.32 6.37
CA GLY A 111 -7.54 5.55 6.68
C GLY A 111 -6.88 6.18 5.47
N ASN A 112 -6.67 7.50 5.56
CA ASN A 112 -5.94 8.23 4.56
C ASN A 112 -5.10 9.34 5.19
N LEU A 113 -3.97 9.63 4.55
CA LEU A 113 -3.18 10.80 4.83
C LEU A 113 -3.00 11.54 3.52
N ILE A 114 -3.51 12.76 3.47
CA ILE A 114 -3.65 13.52 2.23
C ILE A 114 -2.89 14.83 2.41
N TYR A 115 -1.92 15.05 1.55
CA TYR A 115 -1.18 16.29 1.48
C TYR A 115 -1.77 17.18 0.38
N ILE A 116 -2.22 18.35 0.80
CA ILE A 116 -2.97 19.30 0.01
C ILE A 116 -2.13 20.58 -0.08
N GLY A 117 -1.90 21.04 -1.30
CA GLY A 117 -1.18 22.28 -1.54
C GLY A 117 -2.00 23.51 -1.16
N GLU A 118 -1.34 24.67 -1.16
CA GLU A 118 -1.98 25.99 -0.91
C GLU A 118 -3.22 26.23 -1.78
N GLY A 119 -3.20 25.82 -3.04
CA GLY A 119 -4.33 25.95 -3.97
C GLY A 119 -5.50 24.98 -3.72
N GLY A 120 -5.50 24.23 -2.61
CA GLY A 120 -6.55 23.27 -2.26
C GLY A 120 -6.55 21.97 -3.08
N ARG A 121 -5.55 21.76 -3.93
CA ARG A 121 -5.37 20.54 -4.73
C ARG A 121 -4.51 19.51 -4.01
N ILE A 122 -4.83 18.25 -4.21
CA ILE A 122 -4.10 17.11 -3.63
C ILE A 122 -2.76 16.97 -4.34
N ILE A 123 -1.67 17.19 -3.62
CA ILE A 123 -0.32 16.97 -4.15
C ILE A 123 0.02 15.48 -4.08
N SER A 124 -0.37 14.80 -3.00
CA SER A 124 -0.19 13.36 -2.82
C SER A 124 -1.12 12.82 -1.74
N CYS A 125 -1.43 11.53 -1.81
CA CYS A 125 -2.29 10.83 -0.86
C CYS A 125 -1.77 9.42 -0.59
N LEU A 126 -1.96 8.93 0.64
CA LEU A 126 -1.61 7.57 1.01
C LEU A 126 -2.46 6.54 0.26
N GLN A 127 -3.76 6.81 0.12
CA GLN A 127 -4.70 5.95 -0.58
C GLN A 127 -5.43 6.75 -1.65
N LYS A 128 -5.44 6.23 -2.89
CA LYS A 128 -6.34 6.73 -3.94
C LYS A 128 -7.73 6.19 -3.66
N GLU A 129 -8.73 7.05 -3.77
CA GLU A 129 -10.12 6.67 -3.49
C GLU A 129 -11.06 7.36 -4.49
N GLU A 130 -12.04 6.62 -5.00
CA GLU A 130 -13.15 7.16 -5.77
C GLU A 130 -14.44 6.56 -5.22
N ALA A 131 -14.98 7.22 -4.19
CA ALA A 131 -16.11 6.71 -3.43
C ALA A 131 -16.85 7.84 -2.74
N GLY A 132 -18.16 7.66 -2.50
CA GLY A 132 -18.98 8.64 -1.78
C GLY A 132 -19.06 10.00 -2.47
N GLY A 133 -19.02 10.02 -3.81
CA GLY A 133 -19.16 11.26 -4.61
C GLY A 133 -17.92 12.15 -4.65
N ARG A 134 -16.76 11.67 -4.16
CA ARG A 134 -15.48 12.39 -4.25
C ARG A 134 -14.38 11.51 -4.81
N LYS A 135 -13.37 12.15 -5.38
CA LYS A 135 -12.17 11.52 -5.90
C LYS A 135 -10.95 12.08 -5.18
N ILE A 136 -10.20 11.19 -4.55
CA ILE A 136 -8.92 11.46 -3.89
C ILE A 136 -7.83 10.90 -4.79
N ALA A 137 -7.22 11.77 -5.58
CA ALA A 137 -6.08 11.46 -6.43
C ALA A 137 -5.22 12.72 -6.62
N ARG A 138 -4.00 12.53 -7.12
CA ARG A 138 -3.09 13.65 -7.43
C ARG A 138 -3.74 14.64 -8.39
N ASP A 139 -3.51 15.93 -8.14
CA ASP A 139 -4.03 17.09 -8.86
C ASP A 139 -5.54 17.30 -8.81
N GLU A 140 -6.30 16.43 -8.13
CA GLU A 140 -7.72 16.64 -7.86
C GLU A 140 -7.91 17.69 -6.74
N PRO A 141 -8.97 18.50 -6.77
CA PRO A 141 -9.33 19.34 -5.63
C PRO A 141 -9.73 18.46 -4.43
N TYR A 142 -9.22 18.78 -3.24
CA TYR A 142 -9.60 18.03 -2.05
C TYR A 142 -11.04 18.38 -1.62
N ALA A 143 -11.86 17.35 -1.42
CA ALA A 143 -13.19 17.46 -0.86
C ALA A 143 -13.32 16.58 0.39
N TYR A 144 -13.92 17.14 1.43
CA TYR A 144 -14.34 16.37 2.61
C TYR A 144 -15.37 15.31 2.21
N PRO A 145 -15.50 14.20 2.97
CA PRO A 145 -16.57 13.25 2.72
C PRO A 145 -17.94 13.92 2.90
N PRO A 146 -19.00 13.38 2.30
CA PRO A 146 -20.36 13.86 2.53
C PRO A 146 -20.68 13.87 4.02
N ALA A 147 -21.28 14.96 4.49
CA ALA A 147 -21.69 15.08 5.89
C ALA A 147 -22.63 13.93 6.26
N THR A 148 -22.38 13.31 7.40
CA THR A 148 -23.29 12.29 7.96
C THR A 148 -24.23 12.94 8.98
N SER A 149 -25.49 12.51 9.01
CA SER A 149 -26.47 12.97 10.00
C SER A 149 -26.28 12.32 11.38
N PHE A 150 -25.25 11.46 11.53
CA PHE A 150 -25.00 10.74 12.76
C PHE A 150 -24.37 11.66 13.80
N VAL A 151 -25.13 11.97 14.85
CA VAL A 151 -24.63 12.70 16.01
C VAL A 151 -24.26 11.69 17.09
N GLN A 152 -22.97 11.53 17.34
CA GLN A 152 -22.50 10.71 18.45
C GLN A 152 -22.84 11.44 19.77
N LYS A 153 -23.40 10.73 20.75
CA LYS A 153 -23.76 11.32 22.05
C LYS A 153 -22.53 11.43 22.94
N MET A 154 -22.28 12.63 23.47
CA MET A 154 -21.25 12.85 24.49
C MET A 154 -21.65 12.15 25.81
N PRO A 155 -20.73 11.50 26.52
CA PRO A 155 -21.02 10.96 27.85
C PRO A 155 -21.38 12.09 28.83
N GLU A 156 -22.25 11.79 29.80
CA GLU A 156 -22.68 12.74 30.83
C GLU A 156 -21.52 13.16 31.73
N LYS A 157 -20.61 12.22 32.02
CA LYS A 157 -19.37 12.46 32.74
C LYS A 157 -18.21 11.85 32.00
N THR A 158 -17.24 12.68 31.62
CA THR A 158 -16.06 12.23 30.90
C THR A 158 -14.97 11.73 31.84
N ALA A 159 -14.34 10.61 31.50
CA ALA A 159 -13.09 10.14 32.09
C ALA A 159 -12.27 9.38 31.04
N PHE A 160 -10.94 9.38 31.13
CA PHE A 160 -10.08 8.64 30.21
C PHE A 160 -9.78 7.26 30.79
N LEU A 161 -10.48 6.24 30.30
CA LEU A 161 -10.48 4.92 30.91
C LEU A 161 -9.98 3.84 29.95
N VAL A 162 -9.28 2.85 30.50
CA VAL A 162 -9.03 1.56 29.83
C VAL A 162 -9.63 0.45 30.68
N GLN A 163 -10.47 -0.37 30.05
CA GLN A 163 -11.09 -1.54 30.65
C GLN A 163 -10.22 -2.76 30.36
N GLU A 164 -10.01 -3.59 31.37
CA GLU A 164 -9.20 -4.81 31.29
C GLU A 164 -10.10 -6.04 31.28
N ASN A 165 -9.66 -7.12 30.63
CA ASN A 165 -10.34 -8.42 30.66
C ASN A 165 -10.04 -9.16 31.98
N GLU A 166 -10.58 -10.37 32.15
CA GLU A 166 -10.36 -11.20 33.35
C GLU A 166 -8.87 -11.53 33.62
N LYS A 167 -8.02 -11.43 32.60
CA LYS A 167 -6.57 -11.65 32.69
C LYS A 167 -5.77 -10.37 33.01
N GLY A 168 -6.45 -9.23 33.17
CA GLY A 168 -5.80 -7.93 33.36
C GLY A 168 -5.24 -7.31 32.08
N GLU A 169 -5.60 -7.83 30.90
CA GLU A 169 -5.14 -7.30 29.62
C GLU A 169 -6.09 -6.20 29.11
N PRO A 170 -5.60 -5.10 28.52
CA PRO A 170 -6.44 -4.04 27.98
C PRO A 170 -7.41 -4.52 26.88
N ALA A 171 -8.71 -4.46 27.16
CA ALA A 171 -9.78 -4.92 26.27
C ALA A 171 -10.42 -3.78 25.46
N SER A 172 -10.66 -2.63 26.09
CA SER A 172 -11.27 -1.46 25.44
C SER A 172 -10.84 -0.15 26.12
N PHE A 173 -10.98 0.97 25.40
CA PHE A 173 -10.88 2.31 25.97
C PHE A 173 -12.24 3.03 25.91
N SER A 174 -12.46 3.97 26.83
CA SER A 174 -13.72 4.70 26.95
C SER A 174 -13.49 6.13 27.44
N LEU A 175 -14.36 7.03 26.97
CA LEU A 175 -14.52 8.38 27.51
C LEU A 175 -15.63 8.47 28.57
N ASP A 176 -16.43 7.43 28.73
CA ASP A 176 -17.58 7.41 29.64
C ASP A 176 -17.17 6.93 31.04
N ALA A 177 -17.24 7.84 32.01
CA ALA A 177 -16.88 7.58 33.41
C ALA A 177 -17.72 6.47 34.07
N GLN A 178 -18.92 6.19 33.56
CA GLN A 178 -19.80 5.15 34.11
C GLN A 178 -19.31 3.74 33.78
N LYS A 179 -18.49 3.56 32.73
CA LYS A 179 -18.02 2.23 32.32
C LYS A 179 -16.96 1.63 33.25
N GLY A 180 -16.40 2.42 34.16
CA GLY A 180 -15.31 2.00 35.05
C GLY A 180 -14.04 1.60 34.29
N GLY A 181 -13.03 1.18 35.04
CA GLY A 181 -11.72 0.79 34.51
C GLY A 181 -10.59 1.67 35.04
N LYS A 182 -9.39 1.45 34.49
CA LYS A 182 -8.17 2.17 34.87
C LYS A 182 -8.19 3.59 34.30
N GLY A 183 -8.06 4.58 35.17
CA GLY A 183 -8.06 5.99 34.80
C GLY A 183 -6.69 6.53 34.37
N PHE A 184 -6.69 7.47 33.42
CA PHE A 184 -5.50 8.14 32.90
C PHE A 184 -5.63 9.67 32.96
N PRO A 185 -4.51 10.40 33.06
CA PRO A 185 -4.50 11.87 33.06
C PRO A 185 -4.93 12.50 31.72
N SER A 186 -4.68 11.79 30.61
CA SER A 186 -5.04 12.22 29.26
C SER A 186 -5.54 11.03 28.45
N PHE A 187 -6.31 11.31 27.41
CA PHE A 187 -6.78 10.29 26.50
C PHE A 187 -5.63 9.73 25.66
N SER A 188 -4.66 10.56 25.27
CA SER A 188 -3.41 10.09 24.64
C SER A 188 -2.68 9.04 25.50
N GLU A 189 -2.60 9.23 26.83
CA GLU A 189 -1.98 8.25 27.73
C GLU A 189 -2.81 6.95 27.85
N ALA A 190 -4.14 7.05 27.86
CA ALA A 190 -5.01 5.88 27.82
C ALA A 190 -4.83 5.07 26.51
N LEU A 191 -4.74 5.75 25.37
CA LEU A 191 -4.51 5.12 24.06
C LEU A 191 -3.12 4.48 23.99
N ASP A 192 -2.08 5.16 24.46
CA ASP A 192 -0.74 4.59 24.56
C ASP A 192 -0.80 3.28 25.37
N PHE A 193 -1.40 3.28 26.55
CA PHE A 193 -1.55 2.08 27.37
C PHE A 193 -2.33 0.97 26.64
N TYR A 194 -3.49 1.27 26.04
CA TYR A 194 -4.31 0.28 25.34
C TYR A 194 -3.58 -0.38 24.16
N TYR A 195 -2.97 0.42 23.27
CA TYR A 195 -2.37 -0.11 22.05
C TYR A 195 -0.96 -0.67 22.24
N ALA A 196 -0.20 -0.26 23.27
CA ALA A 196 1.08 -0.92 23.57
C ALA A 196 0.88 -2.37 23.95
N ASN A 197 -0.14 -2.67 24.76
CA ASN A 197 -0.39 -4.03 25.22
C ASN A 197 -0.98 -4.92 24.12
N GLN A 198 -1.63 -4.35 23.09
CA GLN A 198 -2.01 -5.12 21.91
C GLN A 198 -0.88 -5.34 20.90
N LYS A 199 0.25 -4.64 21.04
CA LYS A 199 1.38 -4.81 20.11
C LYS A 199 2.10 -6.13 20.27
N GLU A 200 2.04 -6.81 21.42
CA GLU A 200 2.62 -8.15 21.57
C GLU A 200 1.96 -9.17 20.63
N GLU A 201 0.64 -9.09 20.42
CA GLU A 201 -0.05 -9.86 19.37
C GLU A 201 0.26 -9.34 17.95
N SER A 202 0.40 -8.01 17.79
CA SER A 202 0.62 -7.39 16.47
C SER A 202 2.04 -7.59 15.91
N ALA A 203 3.08 -7.70 16.74
CA ALA A 203 4.46 -7.89 16.29
C ALA A 203 4.63 -9.27 15.65
N ALA A 204 3.98 -10.29 16.21
CA ALA A 204 3.90 -11.63 15.60
C ALA A 204 3.11 -11.58 14.28
N SER A 205 2.03 -10.80 14.22
CA SER A 205 1.24 -10.57 13.00
C SER A 205 1.98 -9.78 11.92
N ALA A 206 2.77 -8.77 12.28
CA ALA A 206 3.54 -7.93 11.37
C ALA A 206 4.72 -8.71 10.77
N ALA A 207 5.41 -9.52 11.58
CA ALA A 207 6.41 -10.47 11.08
C ALA A 207 5.80 -11.52 10.13
N ALA A 208 4.58 -11.97 10.43
CA ALA A 208 3.82 -12.87 9.55
C ALA A 208 3.40 -12.18 8.25
N GLN A 209 2.89 -10.96 8.29
CA GLN A 209 2.48 -10.17 7.11
C GLN A 209 3.66 -9.83 6.20
N GLN A 210 4.82 -9.50 6.77
CA GLN A 210 6.05 -9.27 6.00
C GLN A 210 6.52 -10.56 5.30
N LYS A 211 6.46 -11.71 5.98
CA LYS A 211 6.74 -13.01 5.35
C LYS A 211 5.73 -13.34 4.27
N LEU A 212 4.45 -13.06 4.51
CA LEU A 212 3.36 -13.36 3.58
C LEU A 212 3.47 -12.52 2.31
N GLY A 213 3.82 -11.23 2.40
CA GLY A 213 4.11 -10.38 1.25
C GLY A 213 5.27 -10.90 0.40
N LYS A 214 6.39 -11.28 1.03
CA LYS A 214 7.53 -11.91 0.32
C LYS A 214 7.16 -13.21 -0.38
N LEU A 215 6.30 -14.02 0.25
CA LEU A 215 5.81 -15.27 -0.34
C LEU A 215 4.85 -15.03 -1.51
N GLN A 216 3.99 -14.01 -1.41
CA GLN A 216 3.07 -13.61 -2.49
C GLN A 216 3.83 -13.10 -3.73
N GLU A 217 4.81 -12.21 -3.55
CA GLU A 217 5.66 -11.73 -4.65
C GLU A 217 6.40 -12.89 -5.33
N ARG A 218 6.92 -13.84 -4.53
CA ARG A 218 7.57 -15.04 -5.06
C ARG A 218 6.60 -15.94 -5.82
N LEU A 219 5.38 -16.14 -5.30
CA LEU A 219 4.34 -16.94 -5.94
C LEU A 219 3.93 -16.34 -7.27
N GLU A 220 3.72 -15.03 -7.35
CA GLU A 220 3.35 -14.34 -8.59
C GLU A 220 4.47 -14.47 -9.65
N SER A 221 5.73 -14.36 -9.24
CA SER A 221 6.89 -14.57 -10.12
C SER A 221 6.98 -16.02 -10.63
N GLN A 222 6.73 -17.00 -9.76
CA GLN A 222 6.70 -18.42 -10.14
C GLN A 222 5.54 -18.73 -11.10
N GLN A 223 4.35 -18.18 -10.88
CA GLN A 223 3.21 -18.35 -11.78
C GLN A 223 3.48 -17.77 -13.17
N LYS A 224 4.08 -16.57 -13.26
CA LYS A 224 4.50 -16.00 -14.55
C LYS A 224 5.53 -16.87 -15.27
N THR A 225 6.48 -17.43 -14.53
CA THR A 225 7.50 -18.32 -15.09
C THR A 225 6.88 -19.61 -15.61
N LEU A 226 5.96 -20.20 -14.84
CA LEU A 226 5.28 -21.45 -15.19
C LEU A 226 4.40 -21.26 -16.44
N ALA A 227 3.63 -20.16 -16.50
CA ALA A 227 2.84 -19.82 -17.69
C ALA A 227 3.72 -19.66 -18.95
N LYS A 228 4.91 -19.07 -18.81
CA LYS A 228 5.87 -18.97 -19.91
C LYS A 228 6.38 -20.35 -20.35
N MET A 229 6.74 -21.21 -19.40
CA MET A 229 7.20 -22.57 -19.69
C MET A 229 6.12 -23.43 -20.36
N GLU A 230 4.85 -23.29 -19.94
CA GLU A 230 3.72 -23.99 -20.55
C GLU A 230 3.49 -23.53 -22.01
N ALA A 231 3.63 -22.24 -22.28
CA ALA A 231 3.55 -21.72 -23.64
C ALA A 231 4.68 -22.26 -24.53
N GLU A 232 5.93 -22.28 -24.03
CA GLU A 232 7.08 -22.86 -24.73
C GLU A 232 6.92 -24.36 -24.97
N GLN A 233 6.39 -25.10 -23.98
CA GLN A 233 6.07 -26.52 -24.12
C GLN A 233 5.00 -26.76 -25.19
N GLY A 234 3.95 -25.94 -25.21
CA GLY A 234 2.90 -25.99 -26.23
C GLY A 234 3.46 -25.76 -27.63
N GLU A 235 4.32 -24.75 -27.80
CA GLU A 235 4.97 -24.46 -29.08
C GLU A 235 5.91 -25.59 -29.53
N ALA A 236 6.74 -26.11 -28.62
CA ALA A 236 7.65 -27.21 -28.91
C ALA A 236 6.90 -28.49 -29.29
N LYS A 237 5.81 -28.80 -28.58
CA LYS A 237 4.93 -29.93 -28.90
C LYS A 237 4.28 -29.75 -30.27
N GLY A 238 3.75 -28.56 -30.57
CA GLY A 238 3.17 -28.26 -31.87
C GLY A 238 4.16 -28.43 -33.02
N LYS A 239 5.41 -27.98 -32.84
CA LYS A 239 6.50 -28.23 -33.82
C LYS A 239 6.79 -29.73 -33.96
N GLY A 240 6.86 -30.46 -32.84
CA GLY A 240 7.08 -31.90 -32.83
C GLY A 240 5.98 -32.67 -33.55
N ASP A 241 4.72 -32.36 -33.26
CA ASP A 241 3.55 -32.97 -33.89
C ASP A 241 3.53 -32.69 -35.40
N ALA A 242 3.86 -31.47 -35.82
CA ALA A 242 3.97 -31.11 -37.24
C ALA A 242 5.08 -31.87 -37.97
N ILE A 243 6.26 -32.04 -37.34
CA ILE A 243 7.35 -32.86 -37.89
C ILE A 243 6.89 -34.31 -38.02
N TYR A 244 6.24 -34.87 -37.00
CA TYR A 244 5.78 -36.25 -37.00
C TYR A 244 4.74 -36.52 -38.08
N GLN A 245 3.75 -35.62 -38.23
CA GLN A 245 2.73 -35.73 -39.28
C GLN A 245 3.30 -35.68 -40.70
N ASN A 246 4.47 -35.07 -40.88
CA ASN A 246 5.13 -34.91 -42.17
C ASN A 246 6.44 -35.69 -42.28
N PHE A 247 6.64 -36.72 -41.43
CA PHE A 247 7.91 -37.42 -41.28
C PHE A 247 8.44 -37.97 -42.61
N ASP A 248 7.61 -38.68 -43.38
CA ASP A 248 8.02 -39.34 -44.62
C ASP A 248 8.45 -38.33 -45.71
N ALA A 249 7.74 -37.20 -45.81
CA ALA A 249 8.08 -36.12 -46.73
C ALA A 249 9.38 -35.43 -46.32
N LEU A 250 9.55 -35.15 -45.02
CA LEU A 250 10.76 -34.54 -44.47
C LEU A 250 11.99 -35.45 -44.63
N ASP A 251 11.86 -36.75 -44.39
CA ASP A 251 12.95 -37.72 -44.55
C ASP A 251 13.39 -37.86 -46.01
N SER A 252 12.43 -37.83 -46.94
CA SER A 252 12.69 -37.82 -48.39
C SER A 252 13.49 -36.58 -48.80
N LEU A 253 13.09 -35.40 -48.32
CA LEU A 253 13.80 -34.14 -48.59
C LEU A 253 15.20 -34.11 -47.93
N LEU A 254 15.33 -34.57 -46.69
CA LEU A 254 16.62 -34.66 -45.99
C LEU A 254 17.59 -35.60 -46.71
N SER A 255 17.09 -36.73 -47.22
CA SER A 255 17.89 -37.69 -47.98
C SER A 255 18.36 -37.10 -49.31
N LEU A 256 17.51 -36.37 -50.03
CA LEU A 256 17.88 -35.63 -51.24
C LEU A 256 19.00 -34.62 -50.97
N VAL A 257 18.83 -33.76 -49.96
CA VAL A 257 19.81 -32.73 -49.58
C VAL A 257 21.15 -33.37 -49.19
N ARG A 258 21.13 -34.44 -48.38
CA ARG A 258 22.35 -35.17 -47.99
C ARG A 258 23.05 -35.80 -49.19
N GLY A 259 22.30 -36.33 -50.16
CA GLY A 259 22.84 -36.85 -51.42
C GLY A 259 23.53 -35.77 -52.24
N MET A 260 22.86 -34.64 -52.44
CA MET A 260 23.40 -33.51 -53.22
C MET A 260 24.65 -32.90 -52.57
N LYS A 261 24.66 -32.72 -51.24
CA LYS A 261 25.87 -32.23 -50.53
C LYS A 261 27.05 -33.18 -50.67
N LYS A 262 26.83 -34.51 -50.65
CA LYS A 262 27.90 -35.49 -50.89
C LYS A 262 28.46 -35.42 -52.31
N MET A 263 27.65 -34.98 -53.27
CA MET A 263 28.07 -34.77 -54.67
C MET A 263 28.74 -33.41 -54.90
N GLY A 264 28.91 -32.58 -53.86
CA GLY A 264 29.54 -31.27 -53.94
C GLY A 264 28.65 -30.17 -54.52
N ALA A 265 27.33 -30.38 -54.55
CA ALA A 265 26.38 -29.39 -55.03
C ALA A 265 26.40 -28.11 -54.17
N SER A 266 26.24 -26.96 -54.80
CA SER A 266 26.16 -25.67 -54.12
C SER A 266 24.80 -25.48 -53.43
N ASP A 267 24.73 -24.56 -52.46
CA ASP A 267 23.48 -24.27 -51.76
C ASP A 267 22.38 -23.76 -52.72
N GLU A 268 22.75 -23.03 -53.79
CA GLU A 268 21.82 -22.59 -54.85
C GLU A 268 21.23 -23.75 -55.66
N GLU A 269 22.03 -24.78 -55.94
CA GLU A 269 21.58 -25.98 -56.65
C GLU A 269 20.62 -26.82 -55.80
N ILE A 270 20.90 -26.92 -54.50
CA ILE A 270 20.04 -27.61 -53.53
C ILE A 270 18.70 -26.87 -53.38
N GLU A 271 18.71 -25.54 -53.26
CA GLU A 271 17.46 -24.76 -53.20
C GLU A 271 16.60 -24.95 -54.45
N LYS A 272 17.21 -24.95 -55.64
CA LYS A 272 16.50 -25.20 -56.89
C LYS A 272 15.85 -26.59 -56.95
N ALA A 273 16.52 -27.60 -56.42
CA ALA A 273 15.99 -28.97 -56.35
C ALA A 273 14.83 -29.09 -55.35
N LEU A 274 14.93 -28.43 -54.19
CA LEU A 274 13.85 -28.39 -53.20
C LEU A 274 12.59 -27.69 -53.74
N TRP A 275 12.77 -26.66 -54.58
CA TRP A 275 11.68 -25.92 -55.22
C TRP A 275 10.82 -26.79 -56.14
N GLN A 276 11.40 -27.81 -56.78
CA GLN A 276 10.67 -28.76 -57.63
C GLN A 276 9.71 -29.67 -56.83
N HIS A 277 9.96 -29.85 -55.53
CA HIS A 277 9.11 -30.58 -54.61
C HIS A 277 8.11 -29.69 -53.86
N LYS A 278 7.90 -28.44 -54.30
CA LYS A 278 7.09 -27.41 -53.61
C LYS A 278 7.50 -27.15 -52.14
N ALA A 279 8.73 -27.47 -51.76
CA ALA A 279 9.24 -27.22 -50.43
C ALA A 279 10.03 -25.90 -50.42
N ARG A 280 9.75 -25.03 -49.44
CA ARG A 280 10.51 -23.79 -49.24
C ARG A 280 11.20 -23.79 -47.88
N LEU A 281 12.45 -23.33 -47.88
CA LEU A 281 13.21 -23.04 -46.66
C LEU A 281 12.98 -21.57 -46.29
N LYS A 282 12.55 -21.30 -45.05
CA LYS A 282 12.45 -19.95 -44.50
C LYS A 282 13.14 -19.92 -43.13
N GLY A 283 14.43 -19.58 -43.12
CA GLY A 283 15.25 -19.69 -41.91
C GLY A 283 15.41 -21.16 -41.47
N ALA A 284 15.06 -21.48 -40.23
CA ALA A 284 15.14 -22.84 -39.68
C ALA A 284 13.85 -23.68 -39.86
N GLN A 285 12.88 -23.22 -40.65
CA GLN A 285 11.60 -23.88 -40.89
C GLN A 285 11.45 -24.31 -42.35
N VAL A 286 10.86 -25.50 -42.55
CA VAL A 286 10.47 -26.04 -43.86
C VAL A 286 8.95 -25.94 -43.96
N GLU A 287 8.45 -25.18 -44.94
CA GLU A 287 7.03 -25.16 -45.30
C GLU A 287 6.82 -26.02 -46.57
N VAL A 288 5.83 -26.90 -46.53
CA VAL A 288 5.39 -27.71 -47.68
C VAL A 288 3.99 -27.23 -48.06
N GLU A 289 3.86 -26.61 -49.24
CA GLU A 289 2.53 -26.36 -49.82
C GLU A 289 1.98 -27.69 -50.37
N LEU A 290 0.90 -28.19 -49.75
CA LEU A 290 0.06 -29.22 -50.37
C LEU A 290 -0.63 -28.62 -51.62
#